data_AF-A0A1X2A0J4-F1
#
_entry.id   AF-A0A1X2A0J4-F1
#
_cell.length_a   1.000
_cell.length_b   1.000
_cell.length_c   1.000
_cell.angle_alpha   90.00
_cell.angle_beta   90.00
_cell.angle_gamma   90.00
#
_symmetry.space_group_name_H-M   'P 1'
#
loop_
_entity.id
_entity.type
_entity.pdbx_description
1 polymer ?
#
loop_
_entity_poly.entity_id
_entity_poly.type
_entity_poly.pdbx_seq_one_letter_code
_entity_poly.pdbx_strand_id
1 'polypeptide(L)'
;MKFNTTAVKTAIAAGGIAAAGVFAAATASAAPPSIQGFGTSEQLVDGPMITNYTVSNLQPSNATIPGYTPKGTLYQADVTVRSDGGVVTPMVNDFIARGPNGQNYRVVDKHPVPNGLNPAPIPQGQESTGVLYFDVTGAPPNGVAYNDGAQDILIWTSNVPGASTPGAPNTPGAPNASPSPGALPAPAA
;
A
#
# COMPACT_ATOMS: atom_id res chain seq x y z
N MET A 1 14.72 10.90 -27.10
CA MET A 1 13.77 10.76 -25.98
C MET A 1 14.08 11.89 -25.02
N LYS A 2 13.15 12.83 -24.85
CA LYS A 2 13.35 14.09 -24.11
C LYS A 2 13.04 13.85 -22.63
N PHE A 3 14.06 13.91 -21.79
CA PHE A 3 13.90 14.13 -20.37
C PHE A 3 13.48 15.59 -20.19
N ASN A 4 12.21 15.84 -19.90
CA ASN A 4 11.78 17.14 -19.41
C ASN A 4 12.10 17.22 -17.91
N THR A 5 13.39 17.33 -17.60
CA THR A 5 13.83 17.83 -16.31
C THR A 5 13.51 19.32 -16.29
N THR A 6 12.36 19.69 -15.71
CA THR A 6 12.08 21.08 -15.35
C THR A 6 13.06 21.47 -14.24
N ALA A 7 14.26 21.88 -14.65
CA ALA A 7 15.22 22.54 -13.79
C ALA A 7 14.60 23.88 -13.35
N VAL A 8 14.19 23.96 -12.09
CA VAL A 8 13.85 25.23 -11.47
C VAL A 8 15.12 26.08 -11.44
N LYS A 9 15.20 27.02 -12.36
CA LYS A 9 16.24 28.06 -12.44
C LYS A 9 16.15 28.91 -11.17
N THR A 10 17.06 28.68 -10.22
CA THR A 10 17.25 29.60 -9.09
C THR A 10 17.97 30.84 -9.61
N ALA A 11 17.22 31.89 -9.95
CA ALA A 11 17.80 33.21 -10.18
C ALA A 11 18.07 33.85 -8.80
N ILE A 12 19.31 33.73 -8.33
CA ILE A 12 19.78 34.52 -7.17
C ILE A 12 20.12 35.92 -7.70
N ALA A 13 19.17 36.84 -7.60
CA ALA A 13 19.44 38.27 -7.75
C ALA A 13 19.91 38.81 -6.39
N ALA A 14 21.21 39.11 -6.27
CA ALA A 14 21.76 39.83 -5.14
C ALA A 14 21.47 41.33 -5.31
N GLY A 15 20.63 41.90 -4.45
CA GLY A 15 20.34 43.33 -4.39
C GLY A 15 19.46 43.65 -3.19
N GLY A 16 20.01 44.37 -2.20
CA GLY A 16 19.39 44.58 -0.89
C GLY A 16 18.14 45.47 -0.87
N ILE A 17 17.31 45.26 0.15
CA ILE A 17 16.72 46.21 1.13
C ILE A 17 15.60 45.45 1.86
N ALA A 18 15.51 45.68 3.17
CA ALA A 18 14.65 45.02 4.14
C ALA A 18 13.15 44.97 3.78
N ALA A 19 12.59 43.76 3.82
CA ALA A 19 11.20 43.50 4.17
C ALA A 19 11.17 42.13 4.87
N ALA A 20 10.63 42.07 6.09
CA ALA A 20 10.39 40.82 6.80
C ALA A 20 9.30 40.02 6.07
N GLY A 21 9.67 39.36 4.98
CA GLY A 21 8.85 38.38 4.30
C GLY A 21 8.86 37.12 5.14
N VAL A 22 7.75 36.81 5.80
CA VAL A 22 7.52 35.47 6.34
C VAL A 22 7.52 34.54 5.13
N PHE A 23 8.63 33.83 4.93
CA PHE A 23 8.66 32.68 4.05
C PHE A 23 7.76 31.62 4.69
N ALA A 24 6.48 31.65 4.35
CA ALA A 24 5.65 30.46 4.48
C ALA A 24 6.31 29.42 3.57
N ALA A 25 7.09 28.51 4.17
CA ALA A 25 7.48 27.30 3.50
C ALA A 25 6.18 26.69 2.99
N ALA A 26 6.01 26.61 1.67
CA ALA A 26 4.89 25.90 1.09
C ALA A 26 5.00 24.46 1.62
N THR A 27 4.18 24.13 2.60
CA THR A 27 4.02 22.74 3.03
C THR A 27 3.45 22.06 1.81
N ALA A 28 4.28 21.29 1.09
CA ALA A 28 3.82 20.39 0.07
C ALA A 28 2.91 19.37 0.78
N SER A 29 1.61 19.65 0.80
CA SER A 29 0.62 18.73 1.33
C SER A 29 0.50 17.61 0.30
N ALA A 30 1.16 16.51 0.60
CA ALA A 30 1.05 15.30 -0.18
C ALA A 30 -0.40 14.77 -0.02
N ALA A 31 -1.00 14.31 -1.12
CA ALA A 31 -2.37 13.79 -1.08
C ALA A 31 -2.41 12.60 -0.10
N PRO A 32 -3.45 12.47 0.75
CA PRO A 32 -3.58 11.31 1.63
C PRO A 32 -3.58 10.01 0.81
N PRO A 33 -2.99 8.92 1.33
CA PRO A 33 -3.04 7.63 0.65
C PRO A 33 -4.48 7.15 0.44
N SER A 34 -4.71 6.40 -0.64
CA SER A 34 -5.91 5.57 -0.77
C SER A 34 -5.81 4.41 0.22
N ILE A 35 -6.92 4.11 0.90
CA ILE A 35 -7.01 3.02 1.88
C ILE A 35 -8.24 2.18 1.56
N GLN A 36 -8.02 0.90 1.27
CA GLN A 36 -9.07 -0.06 0.93
C GLN A 36 -8.88 -1.41 1.65
N GLY A 37 -9.90 -2.26 1.51
CA GLY A 37 -9.87 -3.62 2.03
C GLY A 37 -8.99 -4.51 1.15
N PHE A 38 -8.41 -5.56 1.73
CA PHE A 38 -7.75 -6.60 0.93
C PHE A 38 -8.70 -7.16 -0.13
N GLY A 39 -8.19 -7.37 -1.35
CA GLY A 39 -8.96 -7.81 -2.52
C GLY A 39 -9.59 -6.70 -3.34
N THR A 40 -9.62 -5.46 -2.85
CA THR A 40 -10.07 -4.30 -3.63
C THR A 40 -8.95 -3.80 -4.54
N SER A 41 -9.29 -3.52 -5.80
CA SER A 41 -8.37 -2.89 -6.75
C SER A 41 -8.22 -1.40 -6.42
N GLU A 42 -6.98 -0.93 -6.29
CA GLU A 42 -6.64 0.48 -6.14
C GLU A 42 -5.79 0.97 -7.32
N GLN A 43 -5.97 2.23 -7.70
CA GLN A 43 -5.34 2.81 -8.89
C GLN A 43 -4.19 3.75 -8.52
N LEU A 44 -3.03 3.52 -9.12
CA LEU A 44 -1.90 4.43 -9.16
C LEU A 44 -1.85 5.14 -10.52
N VAL A 45 -1.84 6.47 -10.50
CA VAL A 45 -1.69 7.31 -11.70
C VAL A 45 -0.34 8.02 -11.63
N ASP A 46 0.53 7.75 -12.60
CA ASP A 46 1.81 8.41 -12.78
C ASP A 46 1.93 8.97 -14.20
N GLY A 47 1.55 10.24 -14.38
CA GLY A 47 1.49 10.89 -15.68
C GLY A 47 0.59 10.12 -16.67
N PRO A 48 1.11 9.61 -17.79
CA PRO A 48 0.33 8.82 -18.76
C PRO A 48 0.14 7.35 -18.35
N MET A 49 0.81 6.89 -17.28
CA MET A 49 0.77 5.51 -16.82
C MET A 49 -0.35 5.34 -15.79
N ILE A 50 -1.22 4.36 -16.01
CA ILE A 50 -2.31 4.01 -15.09
C ILE A 50 -2.14 2.55 -14.72
N THR A 51 -1.92 2.28 -13.44
CA THR A 51 -1.69 0.95 -12.90
C THR A 51 -2.74 0.63 -11.86
N ASN A 52 -3.39 -0.52 -11.97
CA ASN A 52 -4.24 -1.03 -10.91
C ASN A 52 -3.49 -2.12 -10.15
N TYR A 53 -3.44 -1.97 -8.84
CA TYR A 53 -2.91 -2.95 -7.92
C TYR A 53 -4.05 -3.56 -7.11
N THR A 54 -4.02 -4.86 -6.96
CA THR A 54 -4.89 -5.57 -6.02
C THR A 54 -4.00 -6.42 -5.13
N VAL A 55 -4.04 -6.17 -3.83
CA VAL A 55 -3.36 -7.02 -2.83
C VAL A 55 -4.40 -7.76 -2.01
N SER A 56 -4.20 -9.06 -1.82
CA SER A 56 -5.11 -9.91 -1.06
C SER A 56 -4.37 -10.98 -0.28
N ASN A 57 -5.12 -11.71 0.55
CA ASN A 57 -4.67 -12.98 1.13
C ASN A 57 -3.36 -12.87 1.96
N LEU A 58 -3.18 -11.76 2.68
CA LEU A 58 -2.05 -11.57 3.60
C LEU A 58 -2.12 -12.58 4.75
N GLN A 59 -1.14 -13.47 4.84
CA GLN A 59 -1.13 -14.56 5.82
C GLN A 59 0.28 -15.11 6.08
N PRO A 60 0.50 -15.86 7.19
CA PRO A 60 1.74 -16.59 7.39
C PRO A 60 2.01 -17.59 6.25
N SER A 61 3.28 -17.73 5.88
CA SER A 61 3.74 -18.64 4.84
C SER A 61 4.70 -19.68 5.39
N ASN A 62 4.63 -20.89 4.86
CA ASN A 62 5.60 -21.97 5.07
C ASN A 62 6.54 -22.15 3.87
N ALA A 63 6.52 -21.22 2.91
CA ALA A 63 7.38 -21.28 1.74
C ALA A 63 8.86 -21.19 2.12
N THR A 64 9.70 -21.94 1.42
CA THR A 64 11.16 -21.84 1.54
C THR A 64 11.70 -20.98 0.41
N ILE A 65 12.43 -19.92 0.76
CA ILE A 65 13.08 -19.03 -0.22
C ILE A 65 14.57 -19.41 -0.30
N PRO A 66 15.07 -19.90 -1.46
CA PRO A 66 16.46 -20.31 -1.59
C PRO A 66 17.45 -19.18 -1.27
N GLY A 67 18.40 -19.47 -0.39
CA GLY A 67 19.43 -18.51 0.02
C GLY A 67 18.94 -17.41 0.97
N TYR A 68 17.68 -17.47 1.43
CA TYR A 68 17.12 -16.56 2.41
C TYR A 68 16.73 -17.32 3.68
N THR A 69 17.11 -16.78 4.84
CA THR A 69 16.71 -17.32 6.14
C THR A 69 15.89 -16.25 6.86
N PRO A 70 14.57 -16.46 7.03
CA PRO A 70 13.73 -15.52 7.77
C PRO A 70 14.25 -15.32 9.19
N LYS A 71 14.26 -14.07 9.65
CA LYS A 71 14.59 -13.70 11.03
C LYS A 71 13.38 -13.83 11.95
N GLY A 72 12.18 -13.71 11.40
CA GLY A 72 10.92 -13.94 12.09
C GLY A 72 10.04 -14.92 11.33
N THR A 73 8.75 -14.63 11.30
CA THR A 73 7.77 -15.44 10.56
C THR A 73 7.67 -14.91 9.14
N LEU A 74 7.80 -15.79 8.15
CA LEU A 74 7.55 -15.41 6.76
C LEU A 74 6.04 -15.23 6.56
N TYR A 75 5.65 -14.12 5.96
CA TYR A 75 4.30 -13.84 5.50
C TYR A 75 4.27 -13.75 3.99
N GLN A 76 3.12 -14.04 3.40
CA GLN A 76 2.86 -13.86 1.98
C GLN A 76 1.59 -13.06 1.75
N ALA A 77 1.52 -12.35 0.63
CA ALA A 77 0.29 -11.75 0.10
C ALA A 77 0.23 -11.97 -1.41
N ASP A 78 -0.97 -12.22 -1.93
CA ASP A 78 -1.19 -12.31 -3.37
C ASP A 78 -1.30 -10.89 -3.94
N VAL A 79 -0.67 -10.66 -5.09
CA VAL A 79 -0.70 -9.37 -5.78
C VAL A 79 -1.05 -9.56 -7.25
N THR A 80 -1.96 -8.73 -7.75
CA THR A 80 -2.25 -8.60 -9.19
C THR A 80 -1.99 -7.16 -9.60
N VAL A 81 -1.27 -7.01 -10.72
CA VAL A 81 -0.90 -5.72 -11.30
C VAL A 81 -1.41 -5.66 -12.72
N ARG A 82 -2.24 -4.67 -13.03
CA ARG A 82 -2.79 -4.48 -14.37
C ARG A 82 -2.44 -3.10 -14.89
N SER A 83 -1.96 -3.04 -16.13
CA SER A 83 -1.70 -1.77 -16.81
C SER A 83 -2.94 -1.33 -17.59
N ASP A 84 -3.58 -0.25 -17.17
CA ASP A 84 -4.72 0.33 -17.90
C ASP A 84 -4.32 1.50 -18.81
N GLY A 85 -3.15 2.09 -18.56
CA GLY A 85 -2.57 3.15 -19.39
C GLY A 85 -1.06 3.00 -19.50
N GLY A 86 -0.53 3.06 -20.73
CA GLY A 86 0.90 2.97 -21.00
C GLY A 86 1.50 1.57 -20.82
N VAL A 87 2.83 1.49 -20.78
CA VAL A 87 3.55 0.26 -20.42
C VAL A 87 4.11 0.45 -19.02
N VAL A 88 3.69 -0.40 -18.09
CA VAL A 88 4.01 -0.26 -16.66
C VAL A 88 5.06 -1.29 -16.25
N THR A 89 6.03 -0.88 -15.45
CA THR A 89 6.97 -1.82 -14.82
C THR A 89 6.64 -1.92 -13.33
N PRO A 90 6.23 -3.09 -12.80
CA PRO A 90 5.88 -3.23 -11.39
C PRO A 90 7.09 -3.00 -10.47
N MET A 91 6.93 -2.14 -9.46
CA MET A 91 7.95 -1.89 -8.45
C MET A 91 7.71 -2.78 -7.22
N VAL A 92 8.30 -3.97 -7.22
CA VAL A 92 8.09 -4.97 -6.16
C VAL A 92 8.61 -4.46 -4.80
N ASN A 93 9.69 -3.69 -4.80
CA ASN A 93 10.37 -3.14 -3.62
C ASN A 93 9.57 -2.06 -2.86
N ASP A 94 8.54 -1.49 -3.50
CA ASP A 94 7.69 -0.44 -2.94
C ASP A 94 6.61 -1.00 -2.00
N PHE A 95 6.42 -2.32 -1.98
CA PHE A 95 5.49 -2.98 -1.08
C PHE A 95 6.06 -3.18 0.33
N ILE A 96 5.25 -2.81 1.34
CA ILE A 96 5.60 -2.89 2.76
C ILE A 96 4.43 -3.50 3.53
N ALA A 97 4.65 -4.61 4.22
CA ALA A 97 3.66 -5.13 5.17
C ALA A 97 3.69 -4.33 6.48
N ARG A 98 2.51 -4.06 7.05
CA ARG A 98 2.33 -3.19 8.22
C ARG A 98 1.69 -3.93 9.37
N GLY A 99 2.34 -3.81 10.54
CA GLY A 99 1.78 -4.22 11.83
C GLY A 99 0.81 -3.18 12.40
N PRO A 100 -0.05 -3.58 13.36
CA PRO A 100 -1.06 -2.71 13.97
C PRO A 100 -0.49 -1.49 14.71
N ASN A 101 0.78 -1.54 15.11
CA ASN A 101 1.48 -0.49 15.83
C ASN A 101 2.41 0.35 14.93
N GLY A 102 2.21 0.32 13.60
CA GLY A 102 3.06 1.04 12.64
C GLY A 102 4.42 0.38 12.36
N GLN A 103 4.59 -0.89 12.73
CA GLN A 103 5.78 -1.66 12.35
C GLN A 103 5.78 -1.93 10.84
N ASN A 104 6.92 -1.75 10.19
CA ASN A 104 7.07 -1.94 8.75
C ASN A 104 8.00 -3.12 8.45
N TYR A 105 7.52 -4.04 7.61
CA TYR A 105 8.28 -5.19 7.12
C TYR A 105 8.43 -5.06 5.61
N ARG A 106 9.67 -4.85 5.15
CA ARG A 106 9.96 -4.72 3.71
C ARG A 106 9.73 -6.05 3.00
N VAL A 107 9.30 -5.95 1.74
CA VAL A 107 9.22 -7.12 0.86
C VAL A 107 10.58 -7.80 0.73
N VAL A 108 10.57 -9.12 0.61
CA VAL A 108 11.75 -9.94 0.31
C VAL A 108 11.89 -10.01 -1.21
N ASP A 109 12.76 -9.17 -1.76
CA ASP A 109 12.95 -8.96 -3.20
C ASP A 109 14.39 -9.21 -3.69
N LYS A 110 15.36 -9.25 -2.77
CA LYS A 110 16.78 -9.50 -3.06
C LYS A 110 17.11 -10.97 -3.38
N HIS A 111 16.17 -11.87 -3.13
CA HIS A 111 16.30 -13.30 -3.41
C HIS A 111 15.16 -13.73 -4.33
N PRO A 112 15.39 -14.71 -5.24
CA PRO A 112 14.32 -15.26 -6.04
C PRO A 112 13.31 -15.98 -5.13
N VAL A 113 12.10 -15.44 -5.08
CA VAL A 113 11.01 -16.00 -4.27
C VAL A 113 10.10 -16.92 -5.12
N PRO A 114 9.50 -17.96 -4.53
CA PRO A 114 8.56 -18.82 -5.23
C PRO A 114 7.35 -18.04 -5.75
N ASN A 115 7.02 -18.16 -7.04
CA ASN A 115 5.87 -17.46 -7.66
C ASN A 115 5.87 -15.93 -7.40
N GLY A 116 7.05 -15.33 -7.27
CA GLY A 116 7.18 -13.89 -7.07
C GLY A 116 6.56 -13.09 -8.20
N LEU A 117 6.08 -11.88 -7.89
CA LEU A 117 5.62 -10.94 -8.91
C LEU A 117 6.74 -10.66 -9.92
N ASN A 118 6.46 -10.87 -11.20
CA ASN A 118 7.41 -10.64 -12.27
C ASN A 118 7.65 -9.12 -12.46
N PRO A 119 8.89 -8.62 -12.33
CA PRO A 119 9.20 -7.20 -12.52
C PRO A 119 9.34 -6.80 -14.00
N ALA A 120 8.97 -7.66 -14.95
CA ALA A 120 8.99 -7.33 -16.38
C ALA A 120 7.93 -6.27 -16.74
N PRO A 121 8.18 -5.45 -17.78
CA PRO A 121 7.18 -4.50 -18.27
C PRO A 121 5.87 -5.19 -18.71
N ILE A 122 4.74 -4.63 -18.27
CA ILE A 122 3.38 -5.05 -18.56
C ILE A 122 2.81 -4.10 -19.62
N PRO A 123 2.49 -4.60 -20.84
CA PRO A 123 1.82 -3.79 -21.85
C PRO A 123 0.42 -3.34 -21.42
N GLN A 124 -0.05 -2.23 -21.99
CA GLN A 124 -1.41 -1.75 -21.73
C GLN A 124 -2.46 -2.83 -22.02
N GLY A 125 -3.44 -2.95 -21.13
CA GLY A 125 -4.52 -3.93 -21.18
C GLY A 125 -4.12 -5.33 -20.69
N GLN A 126 -2.87 -5.53 -20.26
CA GLN A 126 -2.38 -6.79 -19.71
C GLN A 126 -2.22 -6.71 -18.19
N GLU A 127 -2.11 -7.88 -17.57
CA GLU A 127 -1.88 -8.04 -16.14
C GLU A 127 -0.79 -9.06 -15.83
N SER A 128 -0.22 -8.95 -14.63
CA SER A 128 0.70 -9.91 -14.04
C SER A 128 0.29 -10.17 -12.60
N THR A 129 0.29 -11.43 -12.21
CA THR A 129 0.00 -11.87 -10.84
C THR A 129 1.25 -12.50 -10.24
N GLY A 130 1.38 -12.40 -8.92
CA GLY A 130 2.42 -13.10 -8.18
C GLY A 130 2.19 -13.01 -6.67
N VAL A 131 3.22 -13.41 -5.93
CA VAL A 131 3.22 -13.43 -4.48
C VAL A 131 4.29 -12.48 -3.95
N LEU A 132 3.93 -11.67 -2.96
CA LEU A 132 4.84 -10.85 -2.18
C LEU A 132 5.18 -11.59 -0.90
N TYR A 133 6.44 -11.60 -0.50
CA TYR A 133 6.88 -12.19 0.77
C TYR A 133 7.41 -11.14 1.72
N PHE A 134 7.14 -11.27 3.01
CA PHE A 134 7.57 -10.34 4.05
C PHE A 134 8.15 -11.11 5.24
N ASP A 135 9.30 -10.69 5.74
CA ASP A 135 9.89 -11.25 6.96
C ASP A 135 9.44 -10.46 8.19
N VAL A 136 8.50 -11.03 8.94
CA VAL A 136 7.82 -10.38 10.06
C VAL A 136 8.54 -10.71 11.35
N THR A 137 9.32 -9.76 11.85
CA THR A 137 10.12 -9.89 13.08
C THR A 137 9.42 -9.33 14.33
N GLY A 138 8.13 -8.99 14.24
CA GLY A 138 7.36 -8.32 15.29
C GLY A 138 5.90 -8.74 15.32
N ALA A 139 4.98 -7.81 15.60
CA ALA A 139 3.56 -8.11 15.61
C ALA A 139 3.07 -8.51 14.20
N PRO A 140 2.11 -9.46 14.10
CA PRO A 140 1.52 -9.86 12.83
C PRO A 140 1.01 -8.66 12.01
N PRO A 141 1.32 -8.58 10.70
CA PRO A 141 0.82 -7.52 9.86
C PRO A 141 -0.68 -7.65 9.60
N ASN A 142 -1.36 -6.51 9.54
CA ASN A 142 -2.78 -6.36 9.22
C ASN A 142 -3.01 -5.47 7.99
N GLY A 143 -1.93 -5.06 7.32
CA GLY A 143 -2.00 -4.24 6.12
C GLY A 143 -0.78 -4.44 5.21
N VAL A 144 -0.92 -4.05 3.96
CA VAL A 144 0.16 -3.88 2.98
C VAL A 144 0.01 -2.49 2.38
N ALA A 145 1.10 -1.75 2.30
CA ALA A 145 1.15 -0.44 1.66
C ALA A 145 2.04 -0.49 0.42
N TYR A 146 1.65 0.23 -0.62
CA TYR A 146 2.54 0.65 -1.70
C TYR A 146 3.08 2.03 -1.36
N ASN A 147 4.41 2.14 -1.23
CA ASN A 147 5.11 3.36 -0.86
C ASN A 147 6.10 3.74 -1.96
N ASP A 148 5.96 4.94 -2.53
CA ASP A 148 6.75 5.42 -3.68
C ASP A 148 8.19 5.83 -3.32
N GLY A 149 8.66 5.46 -2.12
CA GLY A 149 9.94 5.87 -1.56
C GLY A 149 9.89 7.17 -0.76
N ALA A 150 8.83 7.97 -0.89
CA ALA A 150 8.63 9.19 -0.10
C ALA A 150 7.43 9.04 0.86
N GLN A 151 6.33 8.46 0.38
CA GLN A 151 5.06 8.39 1.10
C GLN A 151 4.25 7.17 0.69
N ASP A 152 3.24 6.85 1.50
CA ASP A 152 2.27 5.83 1.11
C ASP A 152 1.31 6.40 0.09
N ILE A 153 1.03 5.61 -0.95
CA ILE A 153 0.09 5.98 -1.99
C ILE A 153 -1.16 5.11 -1.91
N LEU A 154 -0.97 3.79 -1.76
CA LEU A 154 -2.04 2.79 -1.71
C LEU A 154 -1.87 1.93 -0.46
N ILE A 155 -2.97 1.55 0.18
CA ILE A 155 -2.97 0.75 1.42
C ILE A 155 -4.14 -0.23 1.39
N TRP A 156 -3.82 -1.52 1.44
CA TRP A 156 -4.78 -2.60 1.67
C TRP A 156 -4.70 -3.05 3.12
N THR A 157 -5.82 -3.08 3.84
CA THR A 157 -5.83 -3.48 5.25
C THR A 157 -7.11 -4.21 5.64
N SER A 158 -7.03 -5.04 6.68
CA SER A 158 -8.19 -5.65 7.33
C SER A 158 -8.93 -4.70 8.28
N ASN A 159 -8.38 -3.50 8.52
CA ASN A 159 -8.88 -2.53 9.49
C ASN A 159 -9.86 -1.49 8.90
N VAL A 160 -10.32 -1.69 7.66
CA VAL A 160 -11.35 -0.82 7.07
C VAL A 160 -12.72 -1.23 7.59
N PRO A 161 -13.57 -0.29 8.04
CA PRO A 161 -14.95 -0.58 8.43
C PRO A 161 -15.70 -1.26 7.26
N GLY A 162 -16.03 -2.54 7.42
CA GLY A 162 -16.76 -3.33 6.42
C GLY A 162 -15.93 -4.31 5.58
N ALA A 163 -14.59 -4.34 5.72
CA ALA A 163 -13.77 -5.37 5.10
C ALA A 163 -13.83 -6.66 5.92
N SER A 164 -14.13 -7.79 5.27
CA SER A 164 -14.12 -9.12 5.89
C SER A 164 -12.76 -9.39 6.53
N THR A 165 -12.75 -9.76 7.81
CA THR A 165 -11.55 -10.18 8.52
C THR A 165 -10.94 -11.41 7.85
N PRO A 166 -9.62 -11.44 7.58
CA PRO A 166 -8.97 -12.67 7.12
C PRO A 166 -9.12 -13.77 8.17
N GLY A 167 -9.80 -14.86 7.81
CA GLY A 167 -9.92 -16.07 8.64
C GLY A 167 -11.29 -16.35 9.28
N ALA A 168 -12.34 -15.55 9.02
CA ALA A 168 -13.69 -15.87 9.50
C ALA A 168 -14.44 -16.79 8.50
N PRO A 169 -15.10 -17.88 8.95
CA PRO A 169 -16.00 -18.65 8.09
C PRO A 169 -17.17 -17.77 7.63
N ASN A 170 -17.39 -17.70 6.32
CA ASN A 170 -18.54 -17.02 5.73
C ASN A 170 -19.85 -17.73 6.13
N THR A 171 -20.62 -17.17 7.06
CA THR A 171 -22.03 -17.52 7.24
C THR A 171 -22.90 -16.48 6.54
N PRO A 172 -23.65 -16.85 5.48
CA PRO A 172 -24.59 -15.93 4.85
C PRO A 172 -25.81 -15.70 5.77
N GLY A 173 -26.05 -14.45 6.19
CA GLY A 173 -27.40 -14.02 6.62
C GLY A 173 -27.59 -13.40 8.00
N ALA A 174 -26.79 -12.42 8.43
CA ALA A 174 -27.16 -11.56 9.57
C ALA A 174 -27.46 -10.12 9.11
N PRO A 175 -28.70 -9.60 9.27
CA PRO A 175 -29.00 -8.20 9.04
C PRO A 175 -28.31 -7.31 10.08
N ASN A 176 -27.73 -6.21 9.61
CA ASN A 176 -27.06 -5.18 10.40
C ASN A 176 -28.06 -4.48 11.34
N ALA A 177 -28.08 -4.87 12.62
CA ALA A 177 -28.85 -4.17 13.64
C ALA A 177 -27.97 -3.13 14.35
N SER A 178 -27.97 -1.91 13.85
CA SER A 178 -27.50 -0.75 14.62
C SER A 178 -28.49 -0.45 15.75
N PRO A 179 -28.09 -0.33 17.03
CA PRO A 179 -28.95 0.27 18.04
C PRO A 179 -28.84 1.81 17.96
N SER A 180 -30.00 2.47 17.90
CA SER A 180 -30.13 3.93 17.96
C SER A 180 -29.77 4.46 19.37
N PRO A 181 -29.06 5.60 19.52
CA PRO A 181 -28.74 6.16 20.84
C PRO A 181 -29.96 6.84 21.46
N GLY A 182 -30.49 6.31 22.56
CA GLY A 182 -31.46 7.02 23.40
C GLY A 182 -32.55 6.17 24.02
N ALA A 183 -32.20 5.32 24.99
CA ALA A 183 -33.16 4.80 25.96
C ALA A 183 -32.51 4.78 27.35
N LEU A 184 -33.04 5.59 28.26
CA LEU A 184 -32.71 5.55 29.69
C LEU A 184 -33.24 4.23 30.29
N PRO A 185 -32.55 3.63 31.28
CA PRO A 185 -33.04 2.43 31.94
C PRO A 185 -34.25 2.77 32.83
N ALA A 186 -35.33 2.00 32.71
CA ALA A 186 -36.43 1.97 33.68
C ALA A 186 -36.06 1.03 34.86
N PRO A 187 -36.51 1.31 36.10
CA PRO A 187 -36.12 0.53 37.27
C PRO A 187 -36.90 -0.79 37.36
N ALA A 188 -36.25 -1.79 37.95
CA ALA A 188 -36.77 -3.13 38.15
C ALA A 188 -37.92 -3.19 39.18
N ALA A 189 -38.92 -4.02 38.89
CA ALA A 189 -39.83 -4.63 39.85
C ALA A 189 -40.05 -6.09 39.43
#